data_AF-A0A7C4TT84-F1
#
_entry.id   AF-A0A7C4TT84-F1
#
_cell.length_a   1.000
_cell.length_b   1.000
_cell.length_c   1.000
_cell.angle_alpha   90.00
_cell.angle_beta   90.00
_cell.angle_gamma   90.00
#
_symmetry.space_group_name_H-M   'P 1'
#
loop_
_entity.id
_entity.type
_entity.pdbx_description
1 polymer ?
#
loop_
_entity_poly.entity_id
_entity_poly.type
_entity_poly.pdbx_seq_one_letter_code
_entity_poly.pdbx_strand_id
1 'polypeptide(L)'
;MHSAEDRRGSGKKTGSFADRKQLLLIRSKNNSDKRGVNVAVKLVDDLIRRYYEEHGSFPDKIAYVLWATETMRNYGVMQAAVLYTIGVTVDWDSAERVKDVKLLNLSDLKIKLSNGTEIARPRIDVVVVSSGLHRDTFSALMQLLDIAVKLCIEANENEDQNYIKKHYLEIKRLLIEKGYNETEANFLAGIRIFSESPGNYGTGLSDAISASNTWQSDAKLAELFINRVGYAYGSLWGIESQEVFAMNLKATDIAVHSRSTNLFAALDNDDVFQYLGGIALAVRHLTGSNPETYIFEIRKADNPAVRTLSEFIATEILSRYFNPKWIEGMMGNDYSGAREMAKVIENLWGWEVVLPELISDRTWQNFYEIYVKDKYGLGLRDFFEESNPYAMQSIVARMLEAIRKDYWNAPEEVKLELAKELQRLQQEHGFTCCHHTCGNLELLNYAAGILSSIKEEEKREVKTTPRIKAGKGGGDVAIQMPAAVNEMIQKPEVVRETTTASEATNQSTGFGFEQTMEPQQSRTEEEVAGYKVEVSEQPSSRFEISSTPIVAVLIAILAVLIFYAGMRRQR
;
A
#
# COMPACT_ATOMS: atom_id res chain seq x y z
N MET A 1 -31.22 5.35 64.46
CA MET A 1 -29.77 5.40 64.71
C MET A 1 -29.06 5.21 63.37
N HIS A 2 -28.30 6.26 62.97
CA HIS A 2 -27.27 6.31 61.90
C HIS A 2 -27.80 6.11 60.45
N SER A 3 -28.09 7.16 59.68
CA SER A 3 -27.23 8.20 59.06
C SER A 3 -26.13 7.65 58.16
N ALA A 4 -26.27 7.99 56.88
CA ALA A 4 -25.30 7.89 55.82
C ALA A 4 -24.05 8.77 56.08
N GLU A 5 -22.90 8.36 55.53
CA GLU A 5 -21.96 9.31 54.94
C GLU A 5 -21.05 8.62 53.90
N ASP A 6 -20.89 9.37 52.80
CA ASP A 6 -20.14 9.15 51.57
C ASP A 6 -18.63 9.32 51.82
N ARG A 7 -17.77 8.51 51.19
CA ARG A 7 -16.39 8.90 50.85
C ARG A 7 -15.78 8.02 49.77
N ARG A 8 -15.70 8.64 48.59
CA ARG A 8 -15.02 8.26 47.34
C ARG A 8 -13.52 7.99 47.56
N GLY A 9 -12.98 7.04 46.79
CA GLY A 9 -11.54 6.78 46.67
C GLY A 9 -11.16 6.10 45.35
N SER A 10 -10.80 6.92 44.36
CA SER A 10 -10.01 6.66 43.14
C SER A 10 -10.12 5.29 42.45
N GLY A 11 -10.94 5.20 41.41
CA GLY A 11 -10.85 4.15 40.39
C GLY A 11 -9.63 4.37 39.49
N LYS A 12 -8.58 3.58 39.67
CA LYS A 12 -7.52 3.42 38.66
C LYS A 12 -8.13 2.74 37.43
N LYS A 13 -8.25 3.44 36.31
CA LYS A 13 -8.54 2.84 35.01
C LYS A 13 -7.35 1.97 34.60
N THR A 14 -7.44 0.67 34.85
CA THR A 14 -6.51 -0.30 34.27
C THR A 14 -6.93 -0.58 32.84
N GLY A 15 -6.12 -0.16 31.85
CA GLY A 15 -6.26 -0.59 30.46
C GLY A 15 -6.32 -2.11 30.33
N SER A 16 -7.02 -2.57 29.29
CA SER A 16 -7.39 -3.96 29.06
C SER A 16 -6.15 -4.88 29.02
N PHE A 17 -6.32 -6.13 29.45
CA PHE A 17 -5.25 -7.15 29.42
C PHE A 17 -4.71 -7.40 28.00
N ALA A 18 -5.50 -7.09 26.96
CA ALA A 18 -5.09 -7.15 25.55
C ALA A 18 -4.08 -6.04 25.18
N ASP A 19 -4.31 -4.81 25.64
CA ASP A 19 -3.41 -3.66 25.39
C ASP A 19 -2.00 -3.90 25.95
N ARG A 20 -1.93 -4.60 27.10
CA ARG A 20 -0.65 -4.95 27.73
C ARG A 20 0.12 -6.05 27.01
N LYS A 21 -0.54 -6.87 26.16
CA LYS A 21 0.16 -7.92 25.39
C LYS A 21 0.80 -7.39 24.12
N GLN A 22 0.26 -6.35 23.50
CA GLN A 22 0.88 -5.72 22.33
C GLN A 22 2.22 -5.06 22.70
N LEU A 23 2.30 -4.47 23.89
CA LEU A 23 3.54 -3.92 24.46
C LEU A 23 4.56 -5.01 24.86
N LEU A 24 4.17 -6.29 24.90
CA LEU A 24 5.10 -7.43 25.10
C LEU A 24 5.90 -7.79 23.83
N LEU A 25 5.58 -7.23 22.66
CA LEU A 25 6.46 -7.37 21.49
C LEU A 25 7.73 -6.56 21.61
N ILE A 26 7.72 -5.54 22.47
CA ILE A 26 8.90 -4.85 22.96
C ILE A 26 9.21 -5.41 24.36
N ARG A 27 9.26 -6.72 24.55
CA ARG A 27 9.63 -7.31 25.84
C ARG A 27 11.13 -7.47 25.89
N SER A 28 11.72 -7.04 27.00
CA SER A 28 13.03 -7.52 27.40
C SER A 28 12.93 -8.78 28.26
N LYS A 29 13.54 -9.86 27.78
CA LYS A 29 13.82 -11.07 28.55
C LYS A 29 15.28 -11.13 28.99
N ASN A 30 16.13 -10.24 28.47
CA ASN A 30 17.52 -10.01 28.87
C ASN A 30 17.93 -8.60 28.40
N ASN A 31 18.95 -8.01 29.03
CA ASN A 31 19.55 -6.70 28.68
C ASN A 31 19.84 -6.50 27.17
N SER A 32 19.85 -7.59 26.39
CA SER A 32 19.86 -7.66 24.93
C SER A 32 18.59 -7.16 24.21
N ASP A 33 17.46 -6.92 24.85
CA ASP A 33 16.20 -6.57 24.17
C ASP A 33 15.88 -5.07 24.13
N LYS A 34 16.77 -4.24 24.69
CA LYS A 34 16.92 -2.84 24.24
C LYS A 34 17.43 -2.75 22.78
N ARG A 35 17.73 -3.90 22.13
CA ARG A 35 18.16 -3.96 20.73
C ARG A 35 17.22 -3.22 19.79
N GLY A 36 15.90 -3.38 19.89
CA GLY A 36 14.97 -2.68 19.00
C GLY A 36 15.10 -1.16 19.08
N VAL A 37 15.17 -0.63 20.32
CA VAL A 37 15.41 0.80 20.58
C VAL A 37 16.79 1.24 20.11
N ASN A 38 17.85 0.48 20.40
CA ASN A 38 19.21 0.81 20.01
C ASN A 38 19.41 0.80 18.49
N VAL A 39 18.80 -0.18 17.80
CA VAL A 39 18.76 -0.26 16.34
C VAL A 39 18.03 0.95 15.78
N ALA A 40 16.89 1.33 16.35
CA ALA A 40 16.15 2.52 15.95
C ALA A 40 16.97 3.81 16.14
N VAL A 41 17.63 3.99 17.28
CA VAL A 41 18.52 5.14 17.54
C VAL A 41 19.60 5.23 16.47
N LYS A 42 20.30 4.12 16.20
CA LYS A 42 21.33 4.08 15.16
C LYS A 42 20.77 4.46 13.79
N LEU A 43 19.64 3.87 13.38
CA LEU A 43 19.04 4.12 12.07
C LEU A 43 18.58 5.57 11.92
N VAL A 44 17.96 6.14 12.94
CA VAL A 44 17.52 7.54 12.93
C VAL A 44 18.72 8.49 12.94
N ASP A 45 19.75 8.22 13.74
CA ASP A 45 20.97 9.02 13.73
C ASP A 45 21.65 8.98 12.35
N ASP A 46 21.75 7.79 11.74
CA ASP A 46 22.30 7.62 10.39
C ASP A 46 21.49 8.36 9.32
N LEU A 47 20.16 8.32 9.41
CA LEU A 47 19.26 9.01 8.49
C LEU A 47 19.37 10.53 8.63
N ILE A 48 19.27 11.06 9.85
CA ILE A 48 19.35 12.50 10.11
C ILE A 48 20.74 13.03 9.74
N ARG A 49 21.81 12.29 10.08
CA ARG A 49 23.18 12.64 9.69
C ARG A 49 23.30 12.74 8.18
N ARG A 50 22.85 11.72 7.44
CA ARG A 50 22.92 11.71 5.97
C ARG A 50 22.22 12.94 5.39
N TYR A 51 20.99 13.21 5.82
CA TYR A 51 20.23 14.36 5.34
C TYR A 51 20.94 15.68 5.68
N TYR A 52 21.44 15.85 6.91
CA TYR A 52 22.14 17.07 7.31
C TYR A 52 23.44 17.28 6.52
N GLU A 53 24.20 16.22 6.25
CA GLU A 53 25.43 16.30 5.46
C GLU A 53 25.18 16.65 4.00
N GLU A 54 24.02 16.26 3.46
CA GLU A 54 23.61 16.53 2.08
C GLU A 54 23.00 17.94 1.91
N HIS A 55 22.16 18.37 2.86
CA HIS A 55 21.37 19.61 2.75
C HIS A 55 21.87 20.77 3.60
N GLY A 56 22.71 20.51 4.61
CA GLY A 56 23.18 21.52 5.57
C GLY A 56 22.14 21.95 6.62
N SER A 57 20.96 21.34 6.63
CA SER A 57 19.89 21.55 7.60
C SER A 57 19.26 20.22 8.04
N PHE A 58 18.55 20.23 9.17
CA PHE A 58 17.77 19.07 9.61
C PHE A 58 16.47 18.97 8.79
N PRO A 59 15.92 17.76 8.58
CA PRO A 59 14.61 17.64 7.95
C PRO A 59 13.53 18.22 8.87
N ASP A 60 12.58 18.94 8.32
CA ASP A 60 11.42 19.50 9.01
C ASP A 60 10.47 18.38 9.47
N LYS A 61 10.25 17.36 8.63
CA LYS A 61 9.39 16.21 8.96
C LYS A 61 9.80 14.91 8.27
N ILE A 62 9.64 13.80 8.99
CA ILE A 62 9.86 12.44 8.48
C ILE A 62 8.53 11.65 8.51
N ALA A 63 8.12 11.13 7.37
CA ALA A 63 6.99 10.22 7.25
C ALA A 63 7.41 8.76 7.50
N TYR A 64 6.71 8.06 8.39
CA TYR A 64 6.97 6.67 8.74
C TYR A 64 5.81 5.76 8.34
N VAL A 65 6.12 4.69 7.59
CA VAL A 65 5.14 3.62 7.32
C VAL A 65 5.23 2.54 8.40
N LEU A 66 4.09 2.20 9.01
CA LEU A 66 3.99 1.15 10.03
C LEU A 66 3.13 -0.03 9.55
N TRP A 67 3.76 -1.19 9.42
CA TRP A 67 3.09 -2.45 9.06
C TRP A 67 3.10 -3.44 10.20
N ALA A 68 2.02 -4.23 10.30
CA ALA A 68 1.87 -5.20 11.37
C ALA A 68 2.96 -6.30 11.28
N THR A 69 3.14 -6.85 10.07
CA THR A 69 4.11 -7.93 9.81
C THR A 69 5.55 -7.48 10.09
N GLU A 70 5.92 -6.27 9.68
CA GLU A 70 7.23 -5.71 10.00
C GLU A 70 7.38 -5.44 11.51
N THR A 71 6.36 -4.88 12.17
CA THR A 71 6.38 -4.65 13.62
C THR A 71 6.59 -5.96 14.39
N MET A 72 5.94 -7.05 13.97
CA MET A 72 6.12 -8.37 14.57
C MET A 72 7.54 -8.93 14.37
N ARG A 73 8.12 -8.73 13.18
CA ARG A 73 9.45 -9.26 12.83
C ARG A 73 10.59 -8.47 13.46
N ASN A 74 10.46 -7.15 13.49
CA ASN A 74 11.49 -6.24 13.98
C ASN A 74 11.29 -5.81 15.45
N TYR A 75 10.25 -6.31 16.13
CA TYR A 75 9.98 -6.03 17.54
C TYR A 75 9.78 -4.54 17.86
N GLY A 76 9.19 -3.79 16.93
CA GLY A 76 8.82 -2.39 17.14
C GLY A 76 9.93 -1.37 16.87
N VAL A 77 10.94 -1.71 16.06
CA VAL A 77 12.03 -0.78 15.68
C VAL A 77 11.48 0.50 15.06
N MET A 78 10.47 0.42 14.18
CA MET A 78 9.92 1.61 13.51
C MET A 78 9.20 2.54 14.49
N GLN A 79 8.50 2.01 15.48
CA GLN A 79 7.85 2.78 16.53
C GLN A 79 8.89 3.45 17.43
N ALA A 80 9.94 2.73 17.80
CA ALA A 80 11.07 3.30 18.53
C ALA A 80 11.78 4.40 17.70
N ALA A 81 11.84 4.24 16.37
CA ALA A 81 12.41 5.25 15.48
C ALA A 81 11.56 6.52 15.45
N VAL A 82 10.23 6.39 15.36
CA VAL A 82 9.30 7.53 15.48
C VAL A 82 9.52 8.25 16.82
N LEU A 83 9.51 7.51 17.94
CA LEU A 83 9.73 8.09 19.27
C LEU A 83 11.07 8.83 19.36
N TYR A 84 12.16 8.22 18.94
CA TYR A 84 13.48 8.84 19.04
C TYR A 84 13.65 10.05 18.10
N THR A 85 13.01 10.04 16.92
CA THR A 85 12.97 11.19 15.98
C THR A 85 12.40 12.43 16.68
N ILE A 86 11.26 12.29 17.37
CA ILE A 86 10.64 13.38 18.14
C ILE A 86 11.33 13.64 19.50
N GLY A 87 12.40 12.91 19.82
CA GLY A 87 13.17 13.07 21.06
C GLY A 87 12.46 12.50 22.29
N VAL A 88 11.75 11.39 22.12
CA VAL A 88 11.07 10.64 23.18
C VAL A 88 11.68 9.24 23.29
N THR A 89 11.71 8.70 24.50
CA THR A 89 12.09 7.30 24.76
C THR A 89 10.98 6.57 25.51
N VAL A 90 11.04 5.24 25.48
CA VAL A 90 10.11 4.37 26.20
C VAL A 90 10.44 4.33 27.69
N ASP A 91 9.41 4.36 28.54
CA ASP A 91 9.51 4.10 29.97
C ASP A 91 9.16 2.64 30.28
N TRP A 92 10.06 1.96 30.98
CA TRP A 92 9.97 0.55 31.28
C TRP A 92 9.47 0.34 32.72
N ASP A 93 8.56 -0.61 32.92
CA ASP A 93 8.24 -1.08 34.27
C ASP A 93 9.29 -2.08 34.80
N SER A 94 9.15 -2.48 36.07
CA SER A 94 10.05 -3.44 36.71
C SER A 94 9.99 -4.86 36.11
N ALA A 95 9.00 -5.14 35.27
CA ALA A 95 8.88 -6.39 34.51
C ALA A 95 9.36 -6.24 33.06
N GLU A 96 10.08 -5.15 32.77
CA GLU A 96 10.62 -4.80 31.46
C GLU A 96 9.56 -4.75 30.35
N ARG A 97 8.38 -4.26 30.70
CA ARG A 97 7.32 -3.93 29.73
C ARG A 97 7.29 -2.43 29.53
N VAL A 98 7.01 -2.00 28.30
CA VAL A 98 6.73 -0.59 28.03
C VAL A 98 5.48 -0.19 28.79
N LYS A 99 5.62 0.80 29.67
CA LYS A 99 4.55 1.33 30.52
C LYS A 99 4.06 2.68 30.03
N ASP A 100 4.98 3.52 29.59
CA ASP A 100 4.73 4.90 29.21
C ASP A 100 5.87 5.39 28.28
N VAL A 101 5.90 6.69 28.00
CA VAL A 101 6.98 7.37 27.29
C VAL A 101 7.50 8.57 28.09
N LYS A 102 8.75 8.95 27.83
CA LYS A 102 9.42 10.07 28.49
C LYS A 102 10.14 10.94 27.49
N LEU A 103 10.00 12.25 27.65
CA LEU A 103 10.72 13.24 26.87
C LEU A 103 12.22 13.18 27.20
N LEU A 104 13.08 13.10 26.18
CA LEU A 104 14.52 13.30 26.32
C LEU A 104 14.82 14.80 26.43
N ASN A 105 15.88 15.20 27.15
CA ASN A 105 16.27 16.60 27.17
C ASN A 105 16.84 17.01 25.81
N LEU A 106 16.58 18.25 25.36
CA LEU A 106 17.17 18.77 24.12
C LEU A 106 18.71 18.69 24.10
N SER A 107 19.35 18.84 25.27
CA SER A 107 20.81 18.71 25.41
C SER A 107 21.34 17.32 25.04
N ASP A 108 20.48 16.30 25.12
CA ASP A 108 20.82 14.91 24.85
C ASP A 108 20.54 14.54 23.39
N LEU A 109 19.83 15.40 22.64
CA LEU A 109 19.54 15.22 21.22
C LEU A 109 20.71 15.74 20.38
N LYS A 110 21.66 14.85 20.09
CA LYS A 110 22.85 15.16 19.30
C LYS A 110 23.04 14.18 18.16
N ILE A 111 23.63 14.66 17.08
CA ILE A 111 24.06 13.85 15.94
C ILE A 111 25.57 14.01 15.78
N LYS A 112 26.26 12.89 15.59
CA LYS A 112 27.69 12.88 15.26
C LYS A 112 27.86 12.78 13.75
N LEU A 113 28.42 13.80 13.13
CA LEU A 113 28.70 13.84 11.69
C LEU A 113 29.87 12.91 11.32
N SER A 114 30.01 12.60 10.03
CA SER A 114 31.06 11.72 9.49
C SER A 114 32.47 12.25 9.74
N ASN A 115 32.63 13.57 9.88
CA ASN A 115 33.90 14.21 10.25
C ASN A 115 34.20 14.16 11.76
N GLY A 116 33.32 13.56 12.57
CA GLY A 116 33.46 13.42 14.02
C GLY A 116 32.87 14.56 14.85
N THR A 117 32.36 15.62 14.21
CA THR A 117 31.74 16.76 14.90
C THR A 117 30.37 16.37 15.48
N GLU A 118 30.10 16.75 16.73
CA GLU A 118 28.77 16.61 17.33
C GLU A 118 27.99 17.92 17.21
N ILE A 119 26.76 17.82 16.70
CA ILE A 119 25.83 18.94 16.59
C ILE A 119 24.55 18.64 17.37
N ALA A 120 23.98 19.66 18.00
CA ALA A 120 22.65 19.54 18.59
C ALA A 120 21.61 19.48 17.47
N ARG A 121 20.60 18.61 17.62
CA ARG A 121 19.48 18.53 16.70
C ARG A 121 18.17 18.96 17.38
N PRO A 122 17.20 19.49 16.61
CA PRO A 122 15.86 19.72 17.12
C PRO A 122 15.12 18.38 17.31
N ARG A 123 13.93 18.47 17.92
CA ARG A 123 12.90 17.45 17.73
C ARG A 123 12.36 17.60 16.31
N ILE A 124 12.51 16.57 15.51
CA ILE A 124 12.05 16.56 14.12
C ILE A 124 10.61 16.05 14.11
N ASP A 125 9.73 16.73 13.36
CA ASP A 125 8.32 16.32 13.31
C ASP A 125 8.15 15.01 12.54
N VAL A 126 7.02 14.34 12.75
CA VAL A 126 6.74 13.04 12.12
C VAL A 126 5.32 13.00 11.60
N VAL A 127 5.10 12.31 10.49
CA VAL A 127 3.76 11.84 10.10
C VAL A 127 3.79 10.32 10.01
N VAL A 128 2.88 9.66 10.68
CA VAL A 128 2.84 8.21 10.77
C VAL A 128 1.68 7.71 9.92
N VAL A 129 1.99 6.89 8.92
CA VAL A 129 1.01 6.18 8.10
C VAL A 129 1.03 4.71 8.48
N SER A 130 0.01 4.28 9.19
CA SER A 130 -0.18 2.88 9.58
C SER A 130 -1.04 2.16 8.56
N SER A 131 -0.71 0.90 8.26
CA SER A 131 -1.64 -0.01 7.57
C SER A 131 -2.85 -0.33 8.44
N GLY A 132 -3.99 -0.66 7.83
CA GLY A 132 -5.19 -1.10 8.56
C GLY A 132 -4.93 -2.32 9.46
N LEU A 133 -4.10 -3.26 9.01
CA LEU A 133 -3.74 -4.43 9.82
C LEU A 133 -2.89 -4.03 11.04
N HIS A 134 -2.00 -3.05 10.89
CA HIS A 134 -1.24 -2.52 12.03
C HIS A 134 -2.16 -1.82 13.02
N ARG A 135 -3.09 -0.99 12.55
CA ARG A 135 -4.11 -0.35 13.39
C ARG A 135 -4.85 -1.36 14.25
N ASP A 136 -5.31 -2.47 13.66
CA ASP A 136 -6.10 -3.47 14.36
C ASP A 136 -5.26 -4.34 15.31
N THR A 137 -3.98 -4.53 14.99
CA THR A 137 -3.08 -5.40 15.76
C THR A 137 -2.31 -4.66 16.86
N PHE A 138 -2.03 -3.36 16.67
CA PHE A 138 -1.09 -2.57 17.46
C PHE A 138 -1.66 -1.20 17.89
N SER A 139 -2.96 -1.16 18.14
CA SER A 139 -3.69 0.03 18.62
C SER A 139 -3.04 0.69 19.85
N ALA A 140 -2.55 -0.10 20.81
CA ALA A 140 -1.88 0.43 21.99
C ALA A 140 -0.57 1.17 21.65
N LEU A 141 0.17 0.72 20.63
CA LEU A 141 1.37 1.41 20.16
C LEU A 141 1.00 2.73 19.46
N MET A 142 -0.09 2.78 18.70
CA MET A 142 -0.55 4.04 18.11
C MET A 142 -0.95 5.07 19.17
N GLN A 143 -1.63 4.64 20.24
CA GLN A 143 -1.95 5.50 21.37
C GLN A 143 -0.69 6.01 22.08
N LEU A 144 0.33 5.16 22.24
CA LEU A 144 1.60 5.54 22.83
C LEU A 144 2.34 6.61 22.00
N LEU A 145 2.33 6.47 20.67
CA LEU A 145 2.90 7.46 19.76
C LEU A 145 2.16 8.81 19.85
N ASP A 146 0.82 8.79 19.96
CA ASP A 146 0.02 10.02 20.11
C ASP A 146 0.30 10.73 21.45
N ILE A 147 0.45 9.96 22.54
CA ILE A 147 0.91 10.51 23.83
C ILE A 147 2.28 11.17 23.68
N ALA A 148 3.22 10.52 22.98
CA ALA A 148 4.55 11.06 22.75
C ALA A 148 4.55 12.37 21.94
N VAL A 149 3.71 12.46 20.90
CA VAL A 149 3.52 13.69 20.12
C VAL A 149 2.99 14.82 20.99
N LYS A 150 1.99 14.56 21.83
CA LYS A 150 1.42 15.57 22.75
C LYS A 150 2.43 16.05 23.77
N LEU A 151 3.24 15.15 24.33
CA LEU A 151 4.35 15.52 25.21
C LEU A 151 5.33 16.47 24.52
N CYS A 152 5.59 16.29 23.23
CA CYS A 152 6.46 17.19 22.46
C CYS A 152 5.78 18.55 22.21
N ILE A 153 4.47 18.59 21.92
CA ILE A 153 3.72 19.84 21.72
C ILE A 153 3.68 20.68 23.00
N GLU A 154 3.46 20.03 24.14
CA GLU A 154 3.36 20.68 25.46
C GLU A 154 4.72 21.09 26.04
N ALA A 155 5.83 20.66 25.43
CA ALA A 155 7.16 21.00 25.89
C ALA A 155 7.41 22.52 25.85
N ASN A 156 8.08 23.03 26.89
CA ASN A 156 8.47 24.44 26.99
C ASN A 156 9.73 24.74 26.15
N GLU A 157 9.59 24.56 24.85
CA GLU A 157 10.65 24.71 23.84
C GLU A 157 10.17 25.67 22.74
N ASN A 158 11.11 26.31 22.03
CA ASN A 158 10.80 27.19 20.90
C ASN A 158 10.64 26.38 19.59
N GLU A 159 10.12 27.04 18.55
CA GLU A 159 9.83 26.40 17.25
C GLU A 159 11.12 25.97 16.50
N ASP A 160 12.25 26.65 16.73
CA ASP A 160 13.54 26.31 16.12
C ASP A 160 14.16 25.03 16.72
N GLN A 161 13.80 24.67 17.95
CA GLN A 161 14.26 23.47 18.64
C GLN A 161 13.25 22.32 18.57
N ASN A 162 12.00 22.61 18.20
CA ASN A 162 10.89 21.65 18.23
C ASN A 162 9.98 21.84 17.01
N TYR A 163 10.27 21.07 15.96
CA TYR A 163 9.54 21.14 14.71
C TYR A 163 8.11 20.57 14.84
N ILE A 164 7.84 19.70 15.83
CA ILE A 164 6.47 19.25 16.12
C ILE A 164 5.62 20.46 16.52
N LYS A 165 6.14 21.29 17.43
CA LYS A 165 5.47 22.49 17.92
C LYS A 165 5.32 23.55 16.84
N LYS A 166 6.38 23.79 16.04
CA LYS A 166 6.35 24.66 14.85
C LYS A 166 5.18 24.32 13.94
N HIS A 167 5.12 23.07 13.47
CA HIS A 167 4.08 22.63 12.54
C HIS A 167 2.69 22.51 13.21
N TYR A 168 2.62 22.17 14.49
CA TYR A 168 1.36 22.23 15.25
C TYR A 168 0.75 23.63 15.23
N LEU A 169 1.55 24.66 15.53
CA LEU A 169 1.07 26.05 15.53
C LEU A 169 0.68 26.52 14.12
N GLU A 170 1.45 26.12 13.11
CA GLU A 170 1.14 26.41 11.71
C GLU A 170 -0.20 25.78 11.28
N ILE A 171 -0.39 24.48 11.51
CA ILE A 171 -1.64 23.78 11.17
C ILE A 171 -2.81 24.37 11.95
N LYS A 172 -2.64 24.66 13.25
CA LYS A 172 -3.68 25.31 14.06
C LYS A 172 -4.10 26.64 13.44
N ARG A 173 -3.14 27.49 13.05
CA ARG A 173 -3.43 28.77 12.40
C ARG A 173 -4.20 28.57 11.09
N LEU A 174 -3.76 27.66 10.23
CA LEU A 174 -4.43 27.36 8.96
C LEU A 174 -5.88 26.86 9.16
N LEU A 175 -6.12 26.05 10.18
CA LEU A 175 -7.47 25.60 10.53
C LEU A 175 -8.35 26.76 11.04
N ILE A 176 -7.82 27.65 11.87
CA ILE A 176 -8.56 28.85 12.32
C ILE A 176 -8.91 29.75 11.13
N GLU A 177 -7.96 29.96 10.20
CA GLU A 177 -8.20 30.74 8.96
C GLU A 177 -9.28 30.11 8.08
N LYS A 178 -9.46 28.79 8.15
CA LYS A 178 -10.52 28.03 7.47
C LYS A 178 -11.85 28.01 8.22
N GLY A 179 -11.95 28.66 9.37
CA GLY A 179 -13.19 28.83 10.13
C GLY A 179 -13.43 27.78 11.22
N TYR A 180 -12.45 26.90 11.49
CA TYR A 180 -12.53 26.02 12.66
C TYR A 180 -12.42 26.85 13.94
N ASN A 181 -13.17 26.47 14.97
CA ASN A 181 -13.03 27.13 16.26
C ASN A 181 -11.71 26.72 16.94
N GLU A 182 -11.28 27.50 17.93
CA GLU A 182 -9.99 27.28 18.58
C GLU A 182 -9.85 25.88 19.21
N THR A 183 -10.92 25.34 19.79
CA THR A 183 -10.89 24.00 20.40
C THR A 183 -10.69 22.91 19.35
N GLU A 184 -11.42 22.99 18.23
CA GLU A 184 -11.27 22.06 17.11
C GLU A 184 -9.89 22.17 16.47
N ALA A 185 -9.44 23.39 16.19
CA ALA A 185 -8.14 23.64 15.58
C ALA A 185 -6.98 23.15 16.47
N ASN A 186 -7.03 23.39 17.79
CA ASN A 186 -6.07 22.84 18.74
C ASN A 186 -6.02 21.31 18.67
N PHE A 187 -7.19 20.68 18.61
CA PHE A 187 -7.26 19.23 18.63
C PHE A 187 -6.75 18.60 17.33
N LEU A 188 -7.23 19.10 16.19
CA LEU A 188 -6.86 18.60 14.87
C LEU A 188 -5.38 18.85 14.55
N ALA A 189 -4.84 20.00 14.94
CA ALA A 189 -3.44 20.33 14.67
C ALA A 189 -2.44 19.40 15.37
N GLY A 190 -2.84 18.71 16.45
CA GLY A 190 -2.01 17.75 17.17
C GLY A 190 -1.93 16.36 16.53
N ILE A 191 -2.72 16.09 15.49
CA ILE A 191 -2.79 14.78 14.84
C ILE A 191 -1.54 14.55 14.00
N ARG A 192 -0.88 13.39 14.21
CA ARG A 192 0.24 12.89 13.38
C ARG A 192 0.08 11.45 12.91
N ILE A 193 -0.96 10.72 13.32
CA ILE A 193 -1.11 9.29 13.03
C ILE A 193 -2.34 9.07 12.17
N PHE A 194 -2.12 8.47 11.01
CA PHE A 194 -3.12 8.27 9.98
C PHE A 194 -3.14 6.80 9.53
N SER A 195 -4.31 6.32 9.13
CA SER A 195 -4.55 5.01 8.55
C SER A 195 -5.90 5.04 7.82
N GLU A 196 -6.25 3.95 7.16
CA GLU A 196 -7.54 3.76 6.54
C GLU A 196 -8.68 3.81 7.57
N SER A 197 -9.91 4.07 7.10
CA SER A 197 -11.09 4.06 7.98
C SER A 197 -11.27 2.71 8.69
N PRO A 198 -11.91 2.69 9.88
CA PRO A 198 -12.12 1.44 10.61
C PRO A 198 -12.83 0.38 9.74
N GLY A 199 -12.32 -0.85 9.79
CA GLY A 199 -12.84 -1.97 8.98
C GLY A 199 -12.36 -1.99 7.52
N ASN A 200 -11.65 -0.96 7.07
CA ASN A 200 -11.04 -0.91 5.75
C ASN A 200 -9.53 -1.14 5.82
N TYR A 201 -8.98 -1.65 4.71
CA TYR A 201 -7.56 -1.97 4.51
C TYR A 201 -7.15 -1.59 3.10
N GLY A 202 -5.86 -1.29 2.93
CA GLY A 202 -5.26 -0.99 1.63
C GLY A 202 -5.55 0.43 1.18
N THR A 203 -4.61 1.04 0.47
CA THR A 203 -4.72 2.43 0.05
C THR A 203 -5.59 2.60 -1.19
N GLY A 204 -5.95 1.49 -1.86
CA GLY A 204 -6.68 1.47 -3.13
C GLY A 204 -5.80 1.82 -4.32
N LEU A 205 -4.52 2.13 -4.10
CA LEU A 205 -3.61 2.51 -5.16
C LEU A 205 -3.25 1.35 -6.07
N SER A 206 -3.11 0.10 -5.58
CA SER A 206 -2.77 -1.02 -6.47
C SER A 206 -3.82 -1.22 -7.54
N ASP A 207 -5.10 -1.29 -7.16
CA ASP A 207 -6.22 -1.45 -8.08
C ASP A 207 -6.36 -0.26 -9.04
N ALA A 208 -6.20 0.97 -8.54
CA ALA A 208 -6.32 2.18 -9.37
C ALA A 208 -5.15 2.31 -10.37
N ILE A 209 -3.92 2.05 -9.94
CA ILE A 209 -2.73 2.10 -10.80
C ILE A 209 -2.74 0.98 -11.82
N SER A 210 -3.19 -0.20 -11.39
CA SER A 210 -3.51 -1.34 -12.24
C SER A 210 -4.43 -0.91 -13.37
N ALA A 211 -5.60 -0.35 -13.06
CA ALA A 211 -6.60 0.13 -14.03
C ALA A 211 -6.18 1.47 -14.69
N SER A 212 -5.06 1.46 -15.41
CA SER A 212 -4.38 2.63 -15.98
C SER A 212 -5.20 3.44 -16.98
N ASN A 213 -6.26 2.87 -17.56
CA ASN A 213 -7.23 3.55 -18.41
C ASN A 213 -8.24 4.42 -17.63
N THR A 214 -8.31 4.30 -16.30
CA THR A 214 -9.27 5.06 -15.47
C THR A 214 -8.73 6.42 -15.02
N TRP A 215 -7.46 6.71 -15.28
CA TRP A 215 -6.81 7.95 -14.92
C TRP A 215 -5.82 8.44 -15.98
N GLN A 216 -5.76 9.76 -16.14
CA GLN A 216 -4.86 10.43 -17.08
C GLN A 216 -3.77 11.24 -16.35
N SER A 217 -3.97 11.54 -15.07
CA SER A 217 -3.01 12.26 -14.22
C SER A 217 -2.89 11.54 -12.88
N ASP A 218 -1.66 11.50 -12.36
CA ASP A 218 -1.32 10.96 -11.05
C ASP A 218 -1.94 11.77 -9.89
N ALA A 219 -2.42 12.99 -10.13
CA ALA A 219 -3.18 13.78 -9.16
C ALA A 219 -4.43 13.02 -8.63
N LYS A 220 -5.15 12.30 -9.50
CA LYS A 220 -6.29 11.48 -9.07
C LYS A 220 -5.87 10.36 -8.12
N LEU A 221 -4.69 9.81 -8.32
CA LEU A 221 -4.12 8.75 -7.47
C LEU A 221 -3.65 9.34 -6.13
N ALA A 222 -3.04 10.53 -6.13
CA ALA A 222 -2.67 11.24 -4.92
C ALA A 222 -3.90 11.56 -4.04
N GLU A 223 -4.96 12.08 -4.67
CA GLU A 223 -6.24 12.34 -3.99
C GLU A 223 -6.87 11.06 -3.45
N LEU A 224 -6.85 9.96 -4.22
CA LEU A 224 -7.31 8.66 -3.75
C LEU A 224 -6.55 8.21 -2.49
N PHE A 225 -5.22 8.31 -2.48
CA PHE A 225 -4.40 7.96 -1.33
C PHE A 225 -4.75 8.82 -0.11
N ILE A 226 -4.81 10.15 -0.27
CA ILE A 226 -5.17 11.08 0.81
C ILE A 226 -6.56 10.73 1.36
N ASN A 227 -7.53 10.47 0.48
CA ASN A 227 -8.90 10.14 0.87
C ASN A 227 -9.01 8.82 1.62
N ARG A 228 -8.29 7.79 1.14
CA ARG A 228 -8.31 6.45 1.72
C ARG A 228 -7.57 6.35 3.04
N VAL A 229 -6.45 7.06 3.19
CA VAL A 229 -5.54 6.97 4.36
C VAL A 229 -5.73 8.12 5.36
N GLY A 230 -6.42 9.19 4.99
CA GLY A 230 -6.59 10.38 5.80
C GLY A 230 -7.53 10.26 7.01
N TYR A 231 -7.58 9.11 7.70
CA TYR A 231 -8.32 8.98 8.96
C TYR A 231 -7.36 9.02 10.15
N ALA A 232 -7.68 9.84 11.14
CA ALA A 232 -6.85 10.10 12.30
C ALA A 232 -6.99 9.03 13.40
N TYR A 233 -5.86 8.69 14.01
CA TYR A 233 -5.74 7.70 15.09
C TYR A 233 -4.85 8.21 16.24
N GLY A 234 -4.88 7.50 17.37
CA GLY A 234 -4.21 7.89 18.62
C GLY A 234 -5.22 7.91 19.76
N SER A 235 -5.38 9.06 20.42
CA SER A 235 -6.55 9.31 21.28
C SER A 235 -7.87 9.36 20.49
N LEU A 236 -7.77 9.62 19.19
CA LEU A 236 -8.86 9.44 18.23
C LEU A 236 -8.83 8.05 17.64
N TRP A 237 -9.96 7.63 17.08
CA TRP A 237 -10.05 6.34 16.43
C TRP A 237 -10.91 6.40 15.18
N GLY A 238 -10.26 6.62 14.03
CA GLY A 238 -10.91 6.58 12.72
C GLY A 238 -11.71 7.82 12.38
N ILE A 239 -11.26 9.01 12.81
CA ILE A 239 -11.92 10.27 12.48
C ILE A 239 -11.47 10.74 11.10
N GLU A 240 -12.41 11.08 10.23
CA GLU A 240 -12.15 11.66 8.92
C GLU A 240 -11.32 12.95 9.04
N SER A 241 -10.16 13.01 8.39
CA SER A 241 -9.14 14.05 8.61
C SER A 241 -8.24 14.27 7.39
N GLN A 242 -8.76 14.10 6.17
CA GLN A 242 -8.03 14.20 4.91
C GLN A 242 -7.33 15.56 4.74
N GLU A 243 -8.01 16.64 5.12
CA GLU A 243 -7.44 17.99 5.06
C GLU A 243 -6.24 18.12 6.01
N VAL A 244 -6.37 17.63 7.24
CA VAL A 244 -5.31 17.63 8.24
C VAL A 244 -4.16 16.71 7.82
N PHE A 245 -4.46 15.58 7.19
CA PHE A 245 -3.45 14.68 6.62
C PHE A 245 -2.66 15.38 5.51
N ALA A 246 -3.34 16.04 4.57
CA ALA A 246 -2.70 16.81 3.52
C ALA A 246 -1.85 17.97 4.09
N MET A 247 -2.31 18.67 5.13
CA MET A 247 -1.52 19.69 5.82
C MET A 247 -0.24 19.12 6.45
N ASN A 248 -0.31 17.94 7.07
CA ASN A 248 0.87 17.27 7.62
C ASN A 248 1.87 16.84 6.54
N LEU A 249 1.39 16.35 5.40
CA LEU A 249 2.25 15.88 4.32
C LEU A 249 3.09 17.00 3.68
N LYS A 250 2.61 18.25 3.66
CA LYS A 250 3.27 19.38 2.99
C LYS A 250 4.70 19.70 3.45
N ALA A 251 5.04 19.41 4.70
CA ALA A 251 6.36 19.66 5.27
C ALA A 251 7.21 18.38 5.37
N THR A 252 6.88 17.34 4.61
CA THR A 252 7.58 16.05 4.62
C THR A 252 8.77 16.07 3.68
N ASP A 253 9.98 16.02 4.25
CA ASP A 253 11.22 15.95 3.48
C ASP A 253 11.65 14.50 3.22
N ILE A 254 11.33 13.61 4.14
CA ILE A 254 11.75 12.21 4.10
C ILE A 254 10.54 11.29 4.30
N ALA A 255 10.45 10.20 3.54
CA ALA A 255 9.54 9.09 3.79
C ALA A 255 10.32 7.78 3.96
N VAL A 256 9.97 6.99 4.98
CA VAL A 256 10.71 5.76 5.33
C VAL A 256 9.81 4.58 5.63
N HIS A 257 10.25 3.41 5.17
CA HIS A 257 9.69 2.10 5.52
C HIS A 257 10.81 1.18 6.04
N SER A 258 10.50 0.11 6.78
CA SER A 258 11.47 -0.95 7.10
C SER A 258 11.37 -2.19 6.21
N ARG A 259 12.47 -2.94 6.11
CA ARG A 259 12.48 -4.34 5.65
C ARG A 259 13.33 -5.21 6.57
N SER A 260 12.73 -6.30 7.06
CA SER A 260 13.32 -7.21 8.05
C SER A 260 13.49 -8.65 7.58
N THR A 261 13.10 -8.98 6.34
CA THR A 261 13.15 -10.34 5.79
C THR A 261 13.88 -10.41 4.44
N ASN A 262 14.53 -11.54 4.16
CA ASN A 262 15.07 -11.85 2.82
C ASN A 262 14.04 -12.52 1.92
N LEU A 263 12.82 -12.83 2.40
CA LEU A 263 11.79 -13.48 1.59
C LEU A 263 11.10 -12.46 0.68
N PHE A 264 10.59 -11.40 1.29
CA PHE A 264 9.91 -10.28 0.64
C PHE A 264 10.83 -9.06 0.56
N ALA A 265 10.65 -8.24 -0.46
CA ALA A 265 11.42 -7.05 -0.79
C ALA A 265 10.48 -5.88 -1.19
N ALA A 266 10.79 -5.09 -2.21
CA ALA A 266 10.00 -3.92 -2.62
C ALA A 266 9.17 -4.13 -3.91
N LEU A 267 9.57 -5.04 -4.80
CA LEU A 267 8.87 -5.36 -6.06
C LEU A 267 8.13 -6.71 -6.03
N ASP A 268 8.22 -7.48 -4.94
CA ASP A 268 7.52 -8.76 -4.81
C ASP A 268 6.03 -8.60 -4.46
N ASN A 269 5.67 -7.50 -3.82
CA ASN A 269 4.29 -7.18 -3.45
C ASN A 269 3.97 -5.72 -3.75
N ASP A 270 2.68 -5.45 -3.84
CA ASP A 270 2.10 -4.18 -4.18
C ASP A 270 2.03 -3.21 -2.99
N ASP A 271 1.94 -3.73 -1.77
CA ASP A 271 1.79 -2.91 -0.57
C ASP A 271 2.93 -1.86 -0.45
N VAL A 272 4.17 -2.19 -0.82
CA VAL A 272 5.30 -1.26 -0.56
C VAL A 272 5.14 0.04 -1.33
N PHE A 273 4.83 -0.04 -2.62
CA PHE A 273 4.60 1.15 -3.44
C PHE A 273 3.31 1.85 -3.04
N GLN A 274 2.28 1.10 -2.64
CA GLN A 274 1.00 1.66 -2.23
C GLN A 274 1.11 2.53 -0.97
N TYR A 275 2.00 2.19 -0.03
CA TYR A 275 2.18 2.98 1.19
C TYR A 275 3.35 3.96 1.08
N LEU A 276 4.59 3.48 0.86
CA LEU A 276 5.76 4.37 0.80
C LEU A 276 5.71 5.26 -0.45
N GLY A 277 5.42 4.66 -1.60
CA GLY A 277 5.21 5.40 -2.84
C GLY A 277 3.96 6.27 -2.81
N GLY A 278 2.87 5.81 -2.18
CA GLY A 278 1.66 6.61 -1.97
C GLY A 278 1.90 7.90 -1.17
N ILE A 279 2.74 7.85 -0.14
CA ILE A 279 3.21 9.05 0.58
C ILE A 279 3.99 9.95 -0.37
N ALA A 280 4.97 9.42 -1.10
CA ALA A 280 5.79 10.21 -2.01
C ALA A 280 4.95 10.90 -3.10
N LEU A 281 3.98 10.17 -3.68
CA LEU A 281 3.00 10.67 -4.64
C LEU A 281 2.15 11.81 -4.04
N ALA A 282 1.63 11.63 -2.83
CA ALA A 282 0.82 12.66 -2.18
C ALA A 282 1.63 13.91 -1.82
N VAL A 283 2.86 13.75 -1.33
CA VAL A 283 3.79 14.87 -1.07
C VAL A 283 4.12 15.60 -2.37
N ARG A 284 4.46 14.88 -3.46
CA ARG A 284 4.71 15.47 -4.78
C ARG A 284 3.51 16.25 -5.28
N HIS A 285 2.31 15.69 -5.16
CA HIS A 285 1.09 16.36 -5.57
C HIS A 285 0.84 17.66 -4.78
N LEU A 286 1.13 17.67 -3.47
CA LEU A 286 0.87 18.81 -2.59
C LEU A 286 1.96 19.90 -2.66
N THR A 287 3.19 19.55 -3.03
CA THR A 287 4.37 20.43 -2.92
C THR A 287 5.08 20.68 -4.25
N GLY A 288 4.87 19.82 -5.25
CA GLY A 288 5.57 19.85 -6.53
C GLY A 288 6.87 19.03 -6.57
N SER A 289 7.35 18.50 -5.45
CA SER A 289 8.61 17.73 -5.35
C SER A 289 8.45 16.44 -4.54
N ASN A 290 9.20 15.41 -4.90
CA ASN A 290 9.24 14.16 -4.14
C ASN A 290 9.98 14.36 -2.79
N PRO A 291 9.54 13.71 -1.70
CA PRO A 291 10.38 13.54 -0.53
C PRO A 291 11.49 12.53 -0.83
N GLU A 292 12.60 12.59 -0.10
CA GLU A 292 13.59 11.52 -0.15
C GLU A 292 13.00 10.24 0.45
N THR A 293 13.24 9.10 -0.22
CA THR A 293 12.66 7.82 0.19
C THR A 293 13.73 6.85 0.65
N TYR A 294 13.52 6.25 1.82
CA TYR A 294 14.48 5.35 2.46
C TYR A 294 13.86 4.02 2.91
N ILE A 295 14.70 3.00 2.95
CA ILE A 295 14.43 1.72 3.59
C ILE A 295 15.36 1.54 4.78
N PHE A 296 14.78 1.33 5.96
CA PHE A 296 15.47 0.79 7.12
C PHE A 296 15.68 -0.71 6.93
N GLU A 297 16.92 -1.06 6.62
CA GLU A 297 17.35 -2.41 6.34
C GLU A 297 17.72 -3.13 7.64
N ILE A 298 16.87 -4.08 8.05
CA ILE A 298 16.93 -4.77 9.34
C ILE A 298 17.00 -6.30 9.15
N ARG A 299 17.29 -6.80 7.95
CA ARG A 299 17.48 -8.25 7.70
C ARG A 299 18.65 -8.82 8.49
N LYS A 300 19.63 -7.98 8.85
CA LYS A 300 20.77 -8.29 9.72
C LYS A 300 20.71 -7.43 10.97
N ALA A 301 20.22 -7.99 12.07
CA ALA A 301 20.00 -7.25 13.32
C ALA A 301 21.29 -6.67 13.93
N ASP A 302 22.44 -7.25 13.65
CA ASP A 302 23.77 -6.80 14.08
C ASP A 302 24.37 -5.73 13.15
N ASN A 303 23.83 -5.56 11.95
CA ASN A 303 24.28 -4.57 10.97
C ASN A 303 23.10 -3.88 10.27
N PRO A 304 22.25 -3.14 11.02
CA PRO A 304 21.16 -2.39 10.44
C PRO A 304 21.68 -1.18 9.67
N ALA A 305 21.05 -0.86 8.54
CA ALA A 305 21.48 0.20 7.64
C ALA A 305 20.30 1.04 7.13
N VAL A 306 20.58 2.30 6.81
CA VAL A 306 19.69 3.18 6.06
C VAL A 306 20.11 3.11 4.60
N ARG A 307 19.20 2.72 3.70
CA ARG A 307 19.42 2.72 2.25
C ARG A 307 18.43 3.64 1.57
N THR A 308 18.83 4.32 0.51
CA THR A 308 17.82 4.97 -0.34
C THR A 308 16.94 3.89 -0.97
N LEU A 309 15.70 4.24 -1.29
CA LEU A 309 14.79 3.34 -2.00
C LEU A 309 15.37 2.90 -3.34
N SER A 310 16.00 3.82 -4.07
CA SER A 310 16.68 3.55 -5.33
C SER A 310 17.80 2.50 -5.18
N GLU A 311 18.69 2.66 -4.19
CA GLU A 311 19.74 1.68 -3.88
C GLU A 311 19.15 0.30 -3.54
N PHE A 312 18.05 0.27 -2.79
CA PHE A 312 17.38 -0.96 -2.37
C PHE A 312 16.75 -1.70 -3.57
N ILE A 313 15.94 -1.02 -4.37
CA ILE A 313 15.27 -1.58 -5.55
C ILE A 313 16.30 -2.02 -6.61
N ALA A 314 17.34 -1.22 -6.86
CA ALA A 314 18.40 -1.62 -7.79
C ALA A 314 19.09 -2.92 -7.34
N THR A 315 19.38 -3.05 -6.03
CA THR A 315 19.95 -4.28 -5.46
C THR A 315 18.98 -5.46 -5.62
N GLU A 316 17.69 -5.25 -5.38
CA GLU A 316 16.67 -6.27 -5.54
C GLU A 316 16.55 -6.76 -6.98
N ILE A 317 16.43 -5.84 -7.95
CA ILE A 317 16.36 -6.15 -9.38
C ILE A 317 17.56 -7.00 -9.81
N LEU A 318 18.77 -6.57 -9.46
CA LEU A 318 19.99 -7.27 -9.86
C LEU A 318 20.14 -8.63 -9.19
N SER A 319 19.73 -8.76 -7.92
CA SER A 319 19.90 -10.01 -7.17
C SER A 319 18.80 -11.05 -7.45
N ARG A 320 17.63 -10.61 -7.94
CA ARG A 320 16.46 -11.45 -8.21
C ARG A 320 16.05 -11.42 -9.67
N TYR A 321 15.42 -10.36 -10.13
CA TYR A 321 14.66 -10.38 -11.38
C TYR A 321 15.55 -10.40 -12.63
N PHE A 322 16.77 -9.87 -12.54
CA PHE A 322 17.76 -9.98 -13.60
C PHE A 322 18.69 -11.19 -13.41
N ASN A 323 18.53 -11.95 -12.33
CA ASN A 323 19.39 -13.07 -12.00
C ASN A 323 18.82 -14.37 -12.60
N PRO A 324 19.52 -15.04 -13.53
CA PRO A 324 19.03 -16.27 -14.15
C PRO A 324 18.69 -17.37 -13.13
N LYS A 325 19.39 -17.43 -11.98
CA LYS A 325 19.08 -18.43 -10.94
C LYS A 325 17.71 -18.24 -10.30
N TRP A 326 17.28 -16.99 -10.14
CA TRP A 326 15.94 -16.72 -9.62
C TRP A 326 14.90 -17.06 -10.69
N ILE A 327 15.17 -16.73 -11.95
CA ILE A 327 14.31 -17.03 -13.08
C ILE A 327 14.12 -18.55 -13.24
N GLU A 328 15.21 -19.32 -13.27
CA GLU A 328 15.19 -20.79 -13.29
C GLU A 328 14.44 -21.36 -12.08
N GLY A 329 14.65 -20.80 -10.89
CA GLY A 329 13.93 -21.21 -9.68
C GLY A 329 12.43 -20.99 -9.77
N MET A 330 12.00 -19.88 -10.39
CA MET A 330 10.58 -19.65 -10.70
C MET A 330 10.09 -20.63 -11.77
N MET A 331 10.86 -20.86 -12.84
CA MET A 331 10.49 -21.81 -13.89
C MET A 331 10.24 -23.22 -13.34
N GLY A 332 10.99 -23.65 -12.32
CA GLY A 332 10.75 -24.92 -11.63
C GLY A 332 9.45 -25.01 -10.82
N ASN A 333 8.58 -23.99 -10.88
CA ASN A 333 7.26 -23.94 -10.25
C ASN A 333 6.13 -23.64 -11.27
N ASP A 334 6.37 -23.90 -12.56
CA ASP A 334 5.39 -23.89 -13.65
C ASP A 334 4.51 -22.63 -13.65
N TYR A 335 3.18 -22.83 -13.61
CA TYR A 335 2.17 -21.77 -13.63
C TYR A 335 2.38 -20.69 -12.56
N SER A 336 2.76 -21.11 -11.34
CA SER A 336 2.91 -20.21 -10.19
C SER A 336 4.19 -19.39 -10.32
N GLY A 337 5.27 -20.00 -10.83
CA GLY A 337 6.49 -19.28 -11.19
C GLY A 337 6.26 -18.19 -12.23
N ALA A 338 5.57 -18.54 -13.33
CA ALA A 338 5.21 -17.58 -14.38
C ALA A 338 4.35 -16.42 -13.84
N ARG A 339 3.40 -16.72 -12.92
CA ARG A 339 2.57 -15.70 -12.27
C ARG A 339 3.40 -14.73 -11.40
N GLU A 340 4.36 -15.23 -10.64
CA GLU A 340 5.24 -14.37 -9.82
C GLU A 340 6.14 -13.50 -10.70
N MET A 341 6.63 -14.01 -11.84
CA MET A 341 7.35 -13.19 -12.82
C MET A 341 6.49 -12.03 -13.36
N ALA A 342 5.22 -12.29 -13.72
CA ALA A 342 4.32 -11.24 -14.19
C ALA A 342 4.01 -10.18 -13.12
N LYS A 343 3.83 -10.59 -11.86
CA LYS A 343 3.61 -9.67 -10.74
C LYS A 343 4.77 -8.69 -10.52
N VAL A 344 6.01 -9.13 -10.75
CA VAL A 344 7.17 -8.23 -10.63
C VAL A 344 7.06 -7.07 -11.61
N ILE A 345 6.62 -7.32 -12.84
CA ILE A 345 6.42 -6.28 -13.86
C ILE A 345 5.25 -5.36 -13.48
N GLU A 346 4.18 -5.92 -12.92
CA GLU A 346 3.06 -5.15 -12.38
C GLU A 346 3.49 -4.20 -11.25
N ASN A 347 4.30 -4.68 -10.31
CA ASN A 347 4.79 -3.90 -9.18
C ASN A 347 5.85 -2.88 -9.61
N LEU A 348 6.65 -3.18 -10.64
CA LEU A 348 7.58 -2.23 -11.26
C LEU A 348 6.83 -1.02 -11.80
N TRP A 349 5.75 -1.27 -12.55
CA TRP A 349 4.83 -0.23 -13.00
C TRP A 349 4.22 0.53 -11.82
N GLY A 350 3.77 -0.18 -10.78
CA GLY A 350 3.26 0.43 -9.55
C GLY A 350 4.20 1.49 -8.97
N TRP A 351 5.48 1.14 -8.84
CA TRP A 351 6.52 2.04 -8.37
C TRP A 351 6.77 3.23 -9.30
N GLU A 352 6.83 3.00 -10.60
CA GLU A 352 7.07 4.06 -11.57
C GLU A 352 5.93 5.08 -11.60
N VAL A 353 4.67 4.65 -11.44
CA VAL A 353 3.54 5.58 -11.38
C VAL A 353 3.61 6.47 -10.13
N VAL A 354 3.89 5.89 -8.97
CA VAL A 354 3.93 6.67 -7.72
C VAL A 354 5.23 7.47 -7.57
N LEU A 355 6.33 7.01 -8.15
CA LEU A 355 7.65 7.65 -8.09
C LEU A 355 8.40 7.50 -9.45
N PRO A 356 8.08 8.34 -10.46
CA PRO A 356 8.58 8.16 -11.83
C PRO A 356 10.09 8.18 -12.00
N GLU A 357 10.82 8.90 -11.14
CA GLU A 357 12.29 8.98 -11.18
C GLU A 357 13.01 7.70 -10.72
N LEU A 358 12.26 6.75 -10.14
CA LEU A 358 12.82 5.55 -9.54
C LEU A 358 13.17 4.47 -10.57
N ILE A 359 12.37 4.35 -11.62
CA ILE A 359 12.51 3.35 -12.67
C ILE A 359 12.99 4.05 -13.94
N SER A 360 14.04 3.53 -14.55
CA SER A 360 14.63 4.12 -15.76
C SER A 360 14.19 3.39 -17.02
N ASP A 361 14.21 4.06 -18.17
CA ASP A 361 14.03 3.42 -19.48
C ASP A 361 14.95 2.20 -19.68
N ARG A 362 16.17 2.27 -19.14
CA ARG A 362 17.12 1.15 -19.17
C ARG A 362 16.66 -0.04 -18.33
N THR A 363 15.98 0.22 -17.21
CA THR A 363 15.39 -0.83 -16.37
C THR A 363 14.33 -1.59 -17.16
N TRP A 364 13.39 -0.89 -17.80
CA TRP A 364 12.40 -1.50 -18.68
C TRP A 364 13.01 -2.25 -19.85
N GLN A 365 13.99 -1.64 -20.53
CA GLN A 365 14.70 -2.28 -21.63
C GLN A 365 15.36 -3.60 -21.20
N ASN A 366 15.98 -3.66 -20.02
CA ASN A 366 16.56 -4.90 -19.50
C ASN A 366 15.48 -5.96 -19.19
N PHE A 367 14.33 -5.57 -18.64
CA PHE A 367 13.22 -6.51 -18.43
C PHE A 367 12.72 -7.08 -19.75
N TYR A 368 12.54 -6.24 -20.78
CA TYR A 368 12.18 -6.69 -22.12
C TYR A 368 13.23 -7.65 -22.70
N GLU A 369 14.51 -7.31 -22.65
CA GLU A 369 15.58 -8.18 -23.15
C GLU A 369 15.59 -9.54 -22.41
N ILE A 370 15.45 -9.53 -21.10
CA ILE A 370 15.54 -10.75 -20.28
C ILE A 370 14.29 -11.62 -20.44
N TYR A 371 13.09 -11.06 -20.29
CA TYR A 371 11.85 -11.83 -20.20
C TYR A 371 11.17 -12.05 -21.56
N VAL A 372 11.33 -11.13 -22.52
CA VAL A 372 10.70 -11.23 -23.84
C VAL A 372 11.68 -11.73 -24.90
N LYS A 373 12.92 -11.23 -24.90
CA LYS A 373 13.95 -11.68 -25.85
C LYS A 373 14.75 -12.87 -25.36
N ASP A 374 14.47 -13.35 -24.15
CA ASP A 374 15.18 -14.46 -23.51
C ASP A 374 16.70 -14.28 -23.61
N LYS A 375 17.21 -13.13 -23.14
CA LYS A 375 18.63 -12.75 -23.21
C LYS A 375 19.60 -13.84 -22.73
N TYR A 376 19.16 -14.69 -21.81
CA TYR A 376 19.96 -15.75 -21.23
C TYR A 376 19.81 -17.10 -21.94
N GLY A 377 18.85 -17.23 -22.86
CA GLY A 377 18.57 -18.48 -23.59
C GLY A 377 18.05 -19.59 -22.67
N LEU A 378 17.18 -19.26 -21.72
CA LEU A 378 16.62 -20.19 -20.75
C LEU A 378 15.41 -20.97 -21.31
N GLY A 379 14.91 -20.61 -22.48
CA GLY A 379 13.66 -21.16 -23.03
C GLY A 379 12.42 -20.52 -22.44
N LEU A 380 12.49 -19.22 -22.10
CA LEU A 380 11.39 -18.52 -21.42
C LEU A 380 10.10 -18.49 -22.24
N ARG A 381 10.22 -18.37 -23.56
CA ARG A 381 9.07 -18.41 -24.45
C ARG A 381 8.32 -19.73 -24.32
N ASP A 382 9.01 -20.85 -24.49
CA ASP A 382 8.42 -22.19 -24.39
C ASP A 382 7.84 -22.42 -22.99
N PHE A 383 8.59 -22.02 -21.95
CA PHE A 383 8.13 -22.09 -20.57
C PHE A 383 6.81 -21.34 -20.35
N PHE A 384 6.69 -20.09 -20.81
CA PHE A 384 5.45 -19.33 -20.65
C PHE A 384 4.32 -19.92 -21.48
N GLU A 385 4.57 -20.33 -22.73
CA GLU A 385 3.55 -20.92 -23.60
C GLU A 385 2.98 -22.22 -23.02
N GLU A 386 3.83 -23.07 -22.43
CA GLU A 386 3.43 -24.32 -21.80
C GLU A 386 2.79 -24.12 -20.41
N SER A 387 3.39 -23.27 -19.58
CA SER A 387 3.01 -23.16 -18.17
C SER A 387 1.90 -22.14 -17.92
N ASN A 388 1.98 -20.96 -18.55
CA ASN A 388 1.02 -19.87 -18.35
C ASN A 388 1.15 -18.76 -19.42
N PRO A 389 0.55 -18.93 -20.61
CA PRO A 389 0.65 -17.94 -21.69
C PRO A 389 -0.01 -16.60 -21.32
N TYR A 390 -0.94 -16.60 -20.36
CA TYR A 390 -1.61 -15.40 -19.85
C TYR A 390 -0.67 -14.52 -19.01
N ALA A 391 0.31 -15.10 -18.32
CA ALA A 391 1.34 -14.34 -17.63
C ALA A 391 2.23 -13.57 -18.62
N MET A 392 2.59 -14.20 -19.75
CA MET A 392 3.35 -13.53 -20.79
C MET A 392 2.55 -12.42 -21.47
N GLN A 393 1.26 -12.64 -21.73
CA GLN A 393 0.37 -11.56 -22.21
C GLN A 393 0.34 -10.38 -21.23
N SER A 394 0.28 -10.64 -19.93
CA SER A 394 0.31 -9.60 -18.89
C SER A 394 1.62 -8.81 -18.90
N ILE A 395 2.77 -9.49 -18.99
CA ILE A 395 4.11 -8.85 -19.09
C ILE A 395 4.17 -7.92 -20.30
N VAL A 396 3.84 -8.44 -21.48
CA VAL A 396 3.93 -7.69 -22.75
C VAL A 396 2.92 -6.53 -22.78
N ALA A 397 1.69 -6.76 -22.30
CA ALA A 397 0.67 -5.71 -22.21
C ALA A 397 1.11 -4.60 -21.26
N ARG A 398 1.67 -4.93 -20.09
CA ARG A 398 2.15 -3.93 -19.13
C ARG A 398 3.31 -3.10 -19.69
N MET A 399 4.24 -3.74 -20.39
CA MET A 399 5.33 -3.06 -21.09
C MET A 399 4.82 -2.07 -22.15
N LEU A 400 3.83 -2.48 -22.96
CA LEU A 400 3.18 -1.59 -23.93
C LEU A 400 2.41 -0.45 -23.26
N GLU A 401 1.78 -0.71 -22.12
CA GLU A 401 1.06 0.31 -21.36
C GLU A 401 2.03 1.37 -20.79
N ALA A 402 3.19 0.95 -20.29
CA ALA A 402 4.23 1.87 -19.85
C ALA A 402 4.70 2.79 -20.99
N ILE A 403 4.81 2.26 -22.21
CA ILE A 403 5.11 3.06 -23.41
C ILE A 403 3.96 4.00 -23.76
N ARG A 404 2.72 3.49 -23.81
CA ARG A 404 1.53 4.28 -24.18
C ARG A 404 1.28 5.46 -23.24
N LYS A 405 1.61 5.28 -21.96
CA LYS A 405 1.46 6.27 -20.90
C LYS A 405 2.71 7.15 -20.71
N ASP A 406 3.67 7.07 -21.64
CA ASP A 406 4.92 7.85 -21.68
C ASP A 406 5.85 7.66 -20.47
N TYR A 407 5.71 6.56 -19.73
CA TYR A 407 6.62 6.21 -18.63
C TYR A 407 7.89 5.50 -19.13
N TRP A 408 7.79 4.78 -20.25
CA TRP A 408 8.93 4.15 -20.90
C TRP A 408 9.10 4.63 -22.34
N ASN A 409 10.20 5.34 -22.61
CA ASN A 409 10.56 5.74 -23.96
C ASN A 409 11.32 4.63 -24.71
N ALA A 410 10.59 3.60 -25.12
CA ALA A 410 11.14 2.47 -25.85
C ALA A 410 11.51 2.83 -27.32
N PRO A 411 12.53 2.19 -27.91
CA PRO A 411 12.77 2.25 -29.36
C PRO A 411 11.56 1.73 -30.16
N GLU A 412 11.32 2.27 -31.35
CA GLU A 412 10.18 1.86 -32.21
C GLU A 412 10.17 0.37 -32.54
N GLU A 413 11.35 -0.24 -32.69
CA GLU A 413 11.49 -1.70 -32.89
C GLU A 413 10.92 -2.49 -31.71
N VAL A 414 11.19 -2.05 -30.48
CA VAL A 414 10.70 -2.69 -29.26
C VAL A 414 9.17 -2.54 -29.15
N LYS A 415 8.63 -1.35 -29.45
CA LYS A 415 7.17 -1.12 -29.49
C LYS A 415 6.49 -2.08 -30.46
N LEU A 416 7.07 -2.22 -31.64
CA LEU A 416 6.55 -3.10 -32.68
C LEU A 416 6.61 -4.57 -32.25
N GLU A 417 7.74 -5.04 -31.74
CA GLU A 417 7.88 -6.42 -31.33
C GLU A 417 6.90 -6.79 -30.21
N LEU A 418 6.73 -5.91 -29.22
CA LEU A 418 5.76 -6.13 -28.15
C LEU A 418 4.32 -6.18 -28.70
N ALA A 419 3.95 -5.28 -29.63
CA ALA A 419 2.62 -5.30 -30.24
C ALA A 419 2.36 -6.58 -31.06
N LYS A 420 3.36 -7.06 -31.81
CA LYS A 420 3.30 -8.33 -32.54
C LYS A 420 3.16 -9.52 -31.59
N GLU A 421 3.95 -9.53 -30.52
CA GLU A 421 3.94 -10.62 -29.54
C GLU A 421 2.61 -10.69 -28.79
N LEU A 422 2.07 -9.54 -28.37
CA LEU A 422 0.75 -9.49 -27.75
C LEU A 422 -0.34 -10.03 -28.69
N GLN A 423 -0.33 -9.62 -29.96
CA GLN A 423 -1.27 -10.12 -30.97
C GLN A 423 -1.14 -11.63 -31.17
N ARG A 424 0.09 -12.15 -31.28
CA ARG A 424 0.34 -13.58 -31.45
C ARG A 424 -0.21 -14.39 -30.29
N LEU A 425 0.16 -14.02 -29.06
CA LEU A 425 -0.30 -14.72 -27.85
C LEU A 425 -1.83 -14.73 -27.72
N GLN A 426 -2.49 -13.62 -28.09
CA GLN A 426 -3.96 -13.53 -28.08
C GLN A 426 -4.61 -14.39 -29.16
N GLN A 427 -4.00 -14.51 -30.35
CA GLN A 427 -4.50 -15.34 -31.43
C GLN A 427 -4.35 -16.84 -31.10
N GLU A 428 -3.25 -17.23 -30.48
CA GLU A 428 -2.93 -18.64 -30.20
C GLU A 428 -3.62 -19.15 -28.93
N HIS A 429 -3.68 -18.33 -27.87
CA HIS A 429 -4.15 -18.77 -26.54
C HIS A 429 -5.42 -18.08 -26.05
N GLY A 430 -6.00 -17.19 -26.85
CA GLY A 430 -7.11 -16.34 -26.45
C GLY A 430 -6.66 -15.18 -25.54
N PHE A 431 -7.62 -14.36 -25.12
CA PHE A 431 -7.34 -13.17 -24.32
C PHE A 431 -7.22 -13.53 -22.83
N THR A 432 -6.13 -13.11 -22.18
CA THR A 432 -6.19 -12.89 -20.73
C THR A 432 -7.09 -11.69 -20.46
N CYS A 433 -8.05 -11.84 -19.54
CA CYS A 433 -8.95 -10.78 -19.16
C CYS A 433 -8.66 -10.28 -17.75
N CYS A 434 -7.85 -9.23 -17.67
CA CYS A 434 -7.60 -8.45 -16.46
C CYS A 434 -7.64 -6.95 -16.79
N HIS A 435 -7.44 -6.12 -15.77
CA HIS A 435 -7.52 -4.65 -15.86
C HIS A 435 -6.62 -4.02 -16.91
N HIS A 436 -5.45 -4.60 -17.21
CA HIS A 436 -4.48 -4.06 -18.16
C HIS A 436 -4.38 -4.85 -19.47
N THR A 437 -5.32 -5.76 -19.74
CA THR A 437 -5.39 -6.49 -21.01
C THR A 437 -6.74 -6.26 -21.68
N CYS A 438 -7.68 -7.20 -21.63
CA CYS A 438 -8.99 -7.03 -22.25
C CYS A 438 -9.81 -5.89 -21.62
N GLY A 439 -9.55 -5.56 -20.34
CA GLY A 439 -10.16 -4.43 -19.64
C GLY A 439 -9.62 -3.06 -20.05
N ASN A 440 -8.52 -3.01 -20.81
CA ASN A 440 -7.88 -1.77 -21.27
C ASN A 440 -8.01 -1.61 -22.80
N LEU A 441 -9.17 -1.14 -23.24
CA LEU A 441 -9.44 -0.91 -24.67
C LEU A 441 -8.51 0.12 -25.30
N GLU A 442 -8.02 1.11 -24.53
CA GLU A 442 -7.06 2.10 -25.02
C GLU A 442 -5.74 1.46 -25.41
N LEU A 443 -5.24 0.53 -24.59
CA LEU A 443 -4.03 -0.25 -24.88
C LEU A 443 -4.21 -1.12 -26.12
N LEU A 444 -5.35 -1.82 -26.24
CA LEU A 444 -5.62 -2.65 -27.42
C LEU A 444 -5.67 -1.82 -28.70
N ASN A 445 -6.29 -0.64 -28.66
CA ASN A 445 -6.31 0.29 -29.79
C ASN A 445 -4.92 0.82 -30.12
N TYR A 446 -4.11 1.11 -29.10
CA TYR A 446 -2.72 1.54 -29.27
C TYR A 446 -1.88 0.45 -29.97
N ALA A 447 -1.94 -0.79 -29.49
CA ALA A 447 -1.24 -1.92 -30.09
C ALA A 447 -1.72 -2.17 -31.54
N ALA A 448 -3.03 -2.11 -31.79
CA ALA A 448 -3.57 -2.23 -33.15
C ALA A 448 -3.10 -1.09 -34.07
N GLY A 449 -3.01 0.13 -33.55
CA GLY A 449 -2.47 1.30 -34.23
C GLY A 449 -1.05 1.06 -34.74
N ILE A 450 -0.15 0.58 -33.86
CA ILE A 450 1.24 0.22 -34.20
C ILE A 450 1.29 -0.82 -35.32
N LEU A 451 0.43 -1.84 -35.28
CA LEU A 451 0.41 -2.89 -36.31
C LEU A 451 -0.18 -2.41 -37.64
N SER A 452 -1.09 -1.43 -37.59
CA SER A 452 -1.76 -0.88 -38.78
C SER A 452 -0.86 0.05 -39.59
N SER A 453 -0.05 0.88 -38.93
CA SER A 453 0.88 1.80 -39.59
C SER A 453 1.88 1.07 -40.50
N ILE A 454 2.32 -0.12 -40.08
CA ILE A 454 3.23 -0.96 -40.87
C ILE A 454 2.56 -1.57 -42.07
N LYS A 455 1.31 -2.05 -41.93
CA LYS A 455 0.55 -2.53 -43.09
C LYS A 455 0.38 -1.44 -44.15
N GLU A 456 0.35 -0.17 -43.75
CA GLU A 456 0.35 0.95 -44.68
C GLU A 456 1.74 1.23 -45.27
N GLU A 457 2.80 1.20 -44.48
CA GLU A 457 4.18 1.39 -44.95
C GLU A 457 4.63 0.27 -45.91
N GLU A 458 4.38 -0.99 -45.57
CA GLU A 458 4.62 -2.14 -46.47
C GLU A 458 3.80 -2.00 -47.76
N LYS A 459 2.53 -1.56 -47.68
CA LYS A 459 1.71 -1.27 -48.87
C LYS A 459 2.25 -0.10 -49.70
N ARG A 460 2.92 0.89 -49.08
CA ARG A 460 3.55 2.03 -49.76
C ARG A 460 4.87 1.61 -50.42
N GLU A 461 5.71 0.82 -49.75
CA GLU A 461 6.96 0.26 -50.30
C GLU A 461 6.71 -0.73 -51.45
N VAL A 462 5.66 -1.55 -51.37
CA VAL A 462 5.25 -2.45 -52.46
C VAL A 462 4.73 -1.65 -53.67
N LYS A 463 4.23 -0.42 -53.49
CA LYS A 463 3.82 0.47 -54.59
C LYS A 463 4.99 1.22 -55.23
N THR A 464 6.10 1.44 -54.53
CA THR A 464 7.28 2.16 -55.05
C THR A 464 8.35 1.24 -55.66
N THR A 465 8.24 -0.08 -55.45
CA THR A 465 9.13 -1.08 -56.06
C THR A 465 8.61 -1.46 -57.47
N PRO A 466 9.43 -1.47 -58.54
CA PRO A 466 8.96 -1.83 -59.88
C PRO A 466 8.47 -3.28 -59.91
N ARG A 467 7.18 -3.48 -60.19
CA ARG A 467 6.55 -4.80 -60.34
C ARG A 467 7.24 -5.62 -61.45
N ILE A 468 8.00 -6.64 -61.09
CA ILE A 468 8.19 -7.82 -61.93
C ILE A 468 6.96 -8.72 -61.72
N LYS A 469 6.22 -8.98 -62.79
CA LYS A 469 5.00 -9.81 -62.79
C LYS A 469 5.33 -11.28 -62.46
N ALA A 470 4.68 -11.86 -61.46
CA ALA A 470 4.13 -13.22 -61.51
C ALA A 470 3.19 -13.52 -60.31
N GLY A 471 2.10 -14.25 -60.58
CA GLY A 471 1.44 -15.14 -59.60
C GLY A 471 0.35 -14.53 -58.71
N LYS A 472 -0.91 -14.86 -58.99
CA LYS A 472 -2.09 -14.60 -58.13
C LYS A 472 -2.05 -15.50 -56.88
N GLY A 473 -2.32 -14.90 -55.72
CA GLY A 473 -2.64 -15.62 -54.48
C GLY A 473 -2.52 -14.71 -53.26
N GLY A 474 -3.54 -13.89 -52.99
CA GLY A 474 -3.61 -13.06 -51.77
C GLY A 474 -5.00 -13.19 -51.18
N GLY A 475 -5.11 -13.89 -50.05
CA GLY A 475 -6.29 -13.88 -49.20
C GLY A 475 -6.13 -12.75 -48.18
N ASP A 476 -7.12 -11.86 -48.13
CA ASP A 476 -7.21 -10.80 -47.12
C ASP A 476 -7.54 -11.41 -45.75
N VAL A 477 -6.65 -11.25 -44.77
CA VAL A 477 -6.90 -11.61 -43.37
C VAL A 477 -7.52 -10.40 -42.67
N ALA A 478 -8.84 -10.47 -42.45
CA ALA A 478 -9.57 -9.53 -41.62
C ALA A 478 -9.32 -9.84 -40.13
N ILE A 479 -9.06 -8.80 -39.33
CA ILE A 479 -8.97 -8.88 -37.88
C ILE A 479 -10.38 -9.17 -37.35
N GLN A 480 -10.63 -10.40 -36.91
CA GLN A 480 -11.87 -10.76 -36.24
C GLN A 480 -11.73 -10.50 -34.75
N MET A 481 -12.18 -9.32 -34.29
CA MET A 481 -12.45 -9.13 -32.87
C MET A 481 -13.63 -10.02 -32.46
N PRO A 482 -13.63 -10.60 -31.25
CA PRO A 482 -14.79 -11.35 -30.75
C PRO A 482 -16.05 -10.48 -30.77
N ALA A 483 -17.18 -11.05 -31.16
CA ALA A 483 -18.46 -10.34 -31.24
C ALA A 483 -18.82 -9.60 -29.93
N ALA A 484 -18.40 -10.15 -28.78
CA ALA A 484 -18.59 -9.54 -27.46
C ALA A 484 -17.89 -8.18 -27.28
N VAL A 485 -16.71 -7.99 -27.89
CA VAL A 485 -15.98 -6.71 -27.86
C VAL A 485 -16.62 -5.71 -28.82
N ASN A 486 -17.14 -6.19 -29.95
CA ASN A 486 -17.82 -5.36 -30.94
C ASN A 486 -19.19 -4.85 -30.45
N GLU A 487 -19.90 -5.63 -29.62
CA GLU A 487 -21.15 -5.21 -28.97
C GLU A 487 -20.96 -4.12 -27.91
N MET A 488 -19.84 -4.15 -27.17
CA MET A 488 -19.51 -3.10 -26.19
C MET A 488 -19.18 -1.74 -26.86
N ILE A 489 -18.71 -1.75 -28.11
CA ILE A 489 -18.35 -0.54 -28.86
C ILE A 489 -19.59 0.20 -29.40
N GLN A 490 -20.75 -0.46 -29.53
CA GLN A 490 -21.93 0.10 -30.21
C GLN A 490 -23.05 0.65 -29.32
N LYS A 491 -22.93 0.58 -27.98
CA LYS A 491 -23.94 1.13 -27.06
C LYS A 491 -23.37 2.18 -26.11
N PRO A 492 -23.40 3.48 -26.46
CA PRO A 492 -23.31 4.53 -25.46
C PRO A 492 -24.68 4.65 -24.77
N GLU A 493 -24.86 3.99 -23.63
CA GLU A 493 -26.03 4.25 -22.79
C GLU A 493 -25.73 5.49 -21.93
N VAL A 494 -26.33 6.60 -22.34
CA VAL A 494 -26.34 7.87 -21.59
C VAL A 494 -27.17 7.66 -20.33
N VAL A 495 -26.51 7.45 -19.19
CA VAL A 495 -27.18 7.50 -17.89
C VAL A 495 -27.36 8.96 -17.49
N ARG A 496 -28.60 9.45 -17.62
CA ARG A 496 -29.04 10.70 -17.01
C ARG A 496 -29.05 10.55 -15.50
N GLU A 497 -28.49 11.54 -14.81
CA GLU A 497 -28.61 11.71 -13.36
C GLU A 497 -30.07 11.66 -12.90
N THR A 498 -30.35 10.82 -11.91
CA THR A 498 -31.45 11.06 -10.99
C THR A 498 -31.02 10.60 -9.61
N THR A 499 -30.84 11.59 -8.73
CA THR A 499 -30.58 11.44 -7.30
C THR A 499 -31.66 10.59 -6.63
N THR A 500 -31.25 9.54 -5.89
CA THR A 500 -31.87 9.15 -4.61
C THR A 500 -30.92 8.22 -3.85
N ALA A 501 -30.66 8.57 -2.60
CA ALA A 501 -29.80 7.83 -1.69
C ALA A 501 -30.43 6.50 -1.28
N SER A 502 -29.65 5.42 -1.34
CA SER A 502 -29.85 4.22 -0.52
C SER A 502 -28.52 3.50 -0.37
N GLU A 503 -28.25 3.08 0.87
CA GLU A 503 -27.06 2.43 1.37
C GLU A 503 -26.62 1.23 0.51
N ALA A 504 -25.33 1.21 0.12
CA ALA A 504 -24.69 0.07 -0.52
C ALA A 504 -23.54 -0.43 0.35
N THR A 505 -23.77 -1.56 1.01
CA THR A 505 -22.77 -2.40 1.66
C THR A 505 -21.81 -2.95 0.59
N ASN A 506 -20.56 -2.50 0.58
CA ASN A 506 -19.52 -3.05 -0.27
C ASN A 506 -19.02 -4.39 0.29
N GLN A 507 -19.42 -5.49 -0.35
CA GLN A 507 -18.69 -6.75 -0.30
C GLN A 507 -18.03 -6.96 -1.67
N SER A 508 -16.71 -6.76 -1.72
CA SER A 508 -15.86 -7.29 -2.78
C SER A 508 -14.61 -7.84 -2.11
N THR A 509 -14.67 -9.13 -1.77
CA THR A 509 -13.51 -9.96 -1.49
C THR A 509 -13.35 -10.88 -2.68
N GLY A 510 -12.25 -10.74 -3.42
CA GLY A 510 -11.94 -11.60 -4.56
C GLY A 510 -11.74 -13.04 -4.13
N PHE A 511 -12.60 -13.94 -4.60
CA PHE A 511 -12.34 -15.35 -4.85
C PHE A 511 -13.16 -15.75 -6.08
N GLY A 512 -12.60 -16.65 -6.89
CA GLY A 512 -12.92 -16.84 -8.31
C GLY A 512 -14.39 -17.10 -8.65
N PHE A 513 -14.78 -16.65 -9.85
CA PHE A 513 -16.01 -17.08 -10.48
C PHE A 513 -15.87 -18.54 -10.92
N GLU A 514 -16.64 -19.42 -10.28
CA GLU A 514 -16.88 -20.77 -10.75
C GLU A 514 -17.94 -20.70 -11.86
N GLN A 515 -17.51 -20.81 -13.12
CA GLN A 515 -18.43 -21.11 -14.22
C GLN A 515 -18.77 -22.60 -14.15
N THR A 516 -20.03 -22.91 -13.88
CA THR A 516 -20.58 -24.27 -14.07
C THR A 516 -20.57 -24.60 -15.57
N MET A 517 -19.59 -25.39 -16.02
CA MET A 517 -19.64 -26.07 -17.31
C MET A 517 -20.22 -27.48 -17.10
N GLU A 518 -21.20 -27.86 -17.92
CA GLU A 518 -21.69 -29.24 -17.97
C GLU A 518 -20.59 -30.20 -18.47
N PRO A 519 -20.45 -31.41 -17.91
CA PRO A 519 -19.34 -32.29 -18.27
C PRO A 519 -19.56 -32.97 -19.63
N GLN A 520 -18.65 -32.75 -20.58
CA GLN A 520 -18.45 -33.68 -21.69
C GLN A 520 -17.67 -34.91 -21.23
N GLN A 521 -18.20 -36.09 -21.53
CA GLN A 521 -17.58 -37.38 -21.22
C GLN A 521 -16.30 -37.60 -22.04
N SER A 522 -15.18 -37.88 -21.36
CA SER A 522 -14.13 -38.72 -21.91
C SER A 522 -13.59 -39.66 -20.83
N ARG A 523 -13.42 -40.93 -21.21
CA ARG A 523 -12.95 -42.04 -20.39
C ARG A 523 -11.42 -42.09 -20.41
N THR A 524 -10.79 -42.27 -19.25
CA THR A 524 -9.90 -43.40 -18.93
C THR A 524 -9.49 -43.32 -17.46
N GLU A 525 -9.67 -44.41 -16.73
CA GLU A 525 -9.41 -44.54 -15.30
C GLU A 525 -7.94 -44.88 -15.04
N GLU A 526 -7.23 -44.04 -14.30
CA GLU A 526 -6.07 -44.45 -13.51
C GLU A 526 -6.36 -44.12 -12.03
N GLU A 527 -6.35 -45.18 -11.22
CA GLU A 527 -6.81 -45.19 -9.83
C GLU A 527 -5.68 -44.69 -8.90
N VAL A 528 -5.77 -43.44 -8.41
CA VAL A 528 -4.89 -42.92 -7.36
C VAL A 528 -5.61 -43.01 -6.01
N ALA A 529 -5.07 -43.85 -5.11
CA ALA A 529 -5.65 -44.10 -3.79
C ALA A 529 -5.54 -42.86 -2.87
N GLY A 530 -6.63 -42.10 -2.77
CA GLY A 530 -6.83 -41.07 -1.75
C GLY A 530 -7.41 -41.65 -0.46
N TYR A 531 -6.91 -41.20 0.69
CA TYR A 531 -7.46 -41.55 2.00
C TYR A 531 -8.91 -41.06 2.13
N LYS A 532 -9.82 -41.98 2.46
CA LYS A 532 -11.23 -41.70 2.77
C LYS A 532 -11.31 -40.89 4.07
N VAL A 533 -11.74 -39.64 3.98
CA VAL A 533 -12.21 -38.90 5.16
C VAL A 533 -13.63 -39.37 5.44
N GLU A 534 -13.82 -40.13 6.52
CA GLU A 534 -15.16 -40.39 7.04
C GLU A 534 -15.73 -39.09 7.61
N VAL A 535 -16.83 -38.63 7.00
CA VAL A 535 -17.63 -37.55 7.56
C VAL A 535 -18.35 -38.10 8.79
N SER A 536 -17.79 -37.84 9.96
CA SER A 536 -18.51 -37.95 11.23
C SER A 536 -19.58 -36.85 11.25
N GLU A 537 -20.84 -37.20 11.06
CA GLU A 537 -21.98 -36.35 11.40
C GLU A 537 -22.02 -36.14 12.93
N GLN A 538 -21.27 -35.15 13.40
CA GLN A 538 -21.55 -34.50 14.68
C GLN A 538 -22.67 -33.48 14.41
N PRO A 539 -23.79 -33.50 15.15
CA PRO A 539 -24.83 -32.51 14.96
C PRO A 539 -24.28 -31.13 15.31
N SER A 540 -24.16 -30.27 14.30
CA SER A 540 -23.85 -28.86 14.50
C SER A 540 -24.93 -28.24 15.39
N SER A 541 -24.54 -27.74 16.56
CA SER A 541 -25.38 -26.85 17.35
C SER A 541 -25.67 -25.60 16.52
N ARG A 542 -26.87 -25.51 15.95
CA ARG A 542 -27.41 -24.24 15.46
C ARG A 542 -27.46 -23.29 16.65
N PHE A 543 -26.91 -22.10 16.48
CA PHE A 543 -27.33 -20.96 17.28
C PHE A 543 -28.81 -20.71 16.98
N GLU A 544 -29.69 -21.05 17.93
CA GLU A 544 -31.07 -20.60 17.91
C GLU A 544 -31.08 -19.08 18.14
N ILE A 545 -31.41 -18.33 17.09
CA ILE A 545 -31.88 -16.96 17.24
C ILE A 545 -33.27 -17.07 17.88
N SER A 546 -33.34 -16.84 19.19
CA SER A 546 -34.60 -16.76 19.92
C SER A 546 -35.43 -15.62 19.33
N SER A 547 -36.52 -15.96 18.64
CA SER A 547 -37.58 -15.02 18.32
C SER A 547 -38.29 -14.66 19.63
N THR A 548 -37.94 -13.49 20.19
CA THR A 548 -38.70 -12.93 21.30
C THR A 548 -40.17 -12.87 20.88
N PRO A 549 -41.11 -13.50 21.63
CA PRO A 549 -42.50 -13.48 21.23
C PRO A 549 -42.97 -12.02 21.26
N ILE A 550 -43.53 -11.54 20.15
CA ILE A 550 -44.06 -10.18 19.95
C ILE A 550 -44.95 -9.74 21.13
N VAL A 551 -45.59 -10.70 21.80
CA VAL A 551 -46.36 -10.52 23.04
C VAL A 551 -45.55 -9.89 24.18
N ALA A 552 -44.28 -10.26 24.39
CA ALA A 552 -43.43 -9.69 25.44
C ALA A 552 -43.07 -8.22 25.17
N VAL A 553 -42.88 -7.86 23.90
CA VAL A 553 -42.65 -6.46 23.49
C VAL A 553 -43.92 -5.63 23.68
N LEU A 554 -45.09 -6.19 23.34
CA LEU A 554 -46.38 -5.52 23.55
C LEU A 554 -46.70 -5.32 25.04
N ILE A 555 -46.35 -6.28 25.91
CA ILE A 555 -46.49 -6.15 27.37
C ILE A 555 -45.57 -5.06 27.92
N ALA A 556 -44.32 -4.97 27.43
CA ALA A 556 -43.39 -3.93 27.84
C ALA A 556 -43.88 -2.52 27.44
N ILE A 557 -44.42 -2.38 26.22
CA ILE A 557 -45.00 -1.12 25.75
C ILE A 557 -46.22 -0.74 26.58
N LEU A 558 -47.10 -1.70 26.90
CA LEU A 558 -48.27 -1.45 27.74
C LEU A 558 -47.88 -1.01 29.17
N ALA A 559 -46.84 -1.61 29.74
CA ALA A 559 -46.33 -1.25 31.06
C ALA A 559 -45.77 0.19 31.09
N VAL A 560 -45.06 0.61 30.04
CA VAL A 560 -44.56 1.98 29.91
C VAL A 560 -45.70 2.99 29.75
N LEU A 561 -46.75 2.65 28.99
CA LEU A 561 -47.93 3.51 28.82
C LEU A 561 -48.73 3.66 30.13
N ILE A 562 -48.88 2.58 30.90
CA ILE A 562 -49.54 2.61 32.21
C ILE A 562 -48.73 3.46 33.20
N PHE A 563 -47.40 3.32 33.22
CA PHE A 563 -46.51 4.11 34.06
C PHE A 563 -46.60 5.61 33.72
N TYR A 564 -46.60 5.95 32.42
CA TYR A 564 -46.72 7.34 31.96
C TYR A 564 -48.11 7.94 32.25
N ALA A 565 -49.18 7.15 32.12
CA ALA A 565 -50.53 7.56 32.49
C ALA A 565 -50.69 7.76 34.01
N GLY A 566 -50.01 6.93 34.82
CA GLY A 566 -49.94 7.09 36.28
C GLY A 566 -49.24 8.36 36.70
N MET A 567 -48.11 8.70 36.07
CA MET A 567 -47.38 9.95 36.32
C MET A 567 -48.19 11.20 35.93
N ARG A 568 -49.05 11.12 34.91
CA ARG A 568 -49.89 12.24 34.47
C ARG A 568 -51.11 12.48 35.36
N ARG A 569 -51.48 11.53 36.22
CA ARG A 569 -52.61 11.64 37.18
C ARG A 569 -52.19 12.18 38.55
N GLN A 570 -50.89 12.33 38.81
CA GLN A 570 -50.33 12.92 40.04
C GLN A 570 -49.75 14.34 39.83
N ARG A 571 -50.16 15.04 38.75
CA ARG A 571 -49.92 16.48 38.57
C ARG A 571 -51.22 17.24 38.56
#